data_AF-A0AAP3CQX3-F1
#
_entry.id   AF-A0AAP3CQX3-F1
#
_cell.length_a   1.000
_cell.length_b   1.000
_cell.length_c   1.000
_cell.angle_alpha   90.00
_cell.angle_beta   90.00
_cell.angle_gamma   90.00
#
_symmetry.space_group_name_H-M   'P 1'
#
loop_
_entity.id
_entity.type
_entity.pdbx_description
1 polymer ?
#
loop_
_entity_poly.entity_id
_entity_poly.type
_entity_poly.pdbx_seq_one_letter_code
_entity_poly.pdbx_strand_id
1 'polypeptide(L)'
;MSSGIKLNIDDSVGQHLRFIFTENGKNLLELRLDLTAILDATCNLGGLEILGSNNIKETFLYEWIYELGMKHLDKVDEFEIVRIQQPNVINRELVTPWEVLERIPVD
;
A
#
# COMPACT_ATOMS: atom_id res chain seq x y z
N MET A 1 -2.12 -5.51 -23.99
CA MET A 1 -0.71 -5.45 -23.57
C MET A 1 -0.71 -5.65 -22.08
N SER A 2 -0.16 -6.75 -21.56
CA SER A 2 -0.09 -6.95 -20.11
C SER A 2 0.89 -5.92 -19.56
N SER A 3 0.39 -4.91 -18.85
CA SER A 3 1.24 -3.95 -18.15
C SER A 3 2.21 -4.74 -17.29
N GLY A 4 3.51 -4.56 -17.50
CA GLY A 4 4.57 -5.33 -16.84
C GLY A 4 4.74 -4.97 -15.37
N ILE A 5 3.68 -4.48 -14.74
CA ILE A 5 3.63 -3.94 -13.40
C ILE A 5 3.71 -5.09 -12.40
N LYS A 6 4.70 -5.03 -11.52
CA LYS A 6 4.90 -5.96 -10.41
C LYS A 6 4.78 -5.22 -9.10
N LEU A 7 4.12 -5.85 -8.13
CA LEU A 7 4.09 -5.40 -6.75
C LEU A 7 5.13 -6.18 -5.93
N ASN A 8 6.12 -5.46 -5.44
CA ASN A 8 7.09 -5.98 -4.49
C ASN A 8 6.68 -5.56 -3.09
N ILE A 9 6.96 -6.41 -2.11
CA ILE A 9 6.73 -6.11 -0.71
C ILE A 9 8.10 -6.14 -0.08
N ASP A 10 8.46 -5.05 0.59
CA ASP A 10 9.69 -4.97 1.36
C ASP A 10 9.35 -5.09 2.84
N ASP A 11 10.09 -5.96 3.54
CA ASP A 11 9.83 -6.29 4.95
C ASP A 11 9.82 -5.01 5.79
N SER A 12 8.99 -5.02 6.84
CA SER A 12 8.64 -3.86 7.64
C SER A 12 9.84 -2.97 8.01
N VAL A 13 9.95 -1.80 7.40
CA VAL A 13 10.89 -0.77 7.84
C VAL A 13 10.20 0.02 8.95
N GLY A 14 10.49 -0.35 10.20
CA GLY A 14 9.95 0.32 11.38
C GLY A 14 8.46 0.06 11.60
N GLN A 15 7.63 1.09 11.43
CA GLN A 15 6.19 1.10 11.78
C GLN A 15 5.28 0.93 10.55
N HIS A 16 5.81 0.49 9.40
CA HIS A 16 5.08 0.42 8.13
C HIS A 16 5.40 -0.85 7.34
N LEU A 17 4.42 -1.33 6.57
CA LEU A 17 4.63 -2.24 5.45
C LEU A 17 4.81 -1.44 4.15
N ARG A 18 5.77 -1.83 3.31
CA ARG A 18 6.10 -1.14 2.07
C ARG A 18 5.68 -1.98 0.87
N PHE A 19 4.90 -1.38 -0.01
CA PHE A 19 4.38 -2.01 -1.22
C PHE A 19 4.80 -1.20 -2.44
N ILE A 20 5.73 -1.72 -3.22
CA ILE A 20 6.41 -1.00 -4.29
C ILE A 20 5.95 -1.54 -5.64
N PHE A 21 5.25 -0.69 -6.40
CA PHE A 21 4.87 -0.95 -7.78
C PHE A 21 6.04 -0.62 -8.70
N THR A 22 6.38 -1.57 -9.57
CA THR A 22 7.51 -1.47 -10.48
C THR A 22 7.12 -1.85 -11.89
N GLU A 23 7.65 -1.16 -12.90
CA GLU A 23 7.53 -1.55 -14.29
C GLU A 23 8.89 -1.46 -14.98
N ASN A 24 9.28 -2.52 -15.69
CA ASN A 24 10.57 -2.59 -16.39
C ASN A 24 11.79 -2.25 -15.49
N GLY A 25 11.71 -2.61 -14.20
CA GLY A 25 12.76 -2.36 -13.20
C GLY A 25 12.79 -0.94 -12.62
N LYS A 26 11.85 -0.07 -12.99
CA LYS A 26 11.69 1.28 -12.41
C LYS A 26 10.59 1.28 -11.36
N ASN A 27 10.82 1.97 -10.24
CA ASN A 27 9.78 2.20 -9.25
C ASN A 27 8.81 3.26 -9.78
N LEU A 28 7.51 2.96 -9.66
CA LEU A 28 6.43 3.86 -10.08
C LEU A 28 5.75 4.49 -8.87
N LEU A 29 5.42 3.68 -7.87
CA LEU A 29 4.67 4.09 -6.68
C LEU A 29 5.08 3.21 -5.51
N GLU A 30 5.27 3.81 -4.34
CA GLU A 30 5.39 3.08 -3.08
C GLU A 30 4.21 3.44 -2.16
N LEU A 31 3.43 2.43 -1.78
CA LEU A 31 2.42 2.55 -0.73
C LEU A 31 3.03 2.12 0.60
N ARG A 32 3.09 3.04 1.58
CA ARG A 32 3.48 2.75 2.96
C ARG A 32 2.24 2.67 3.83
N LEU A 33 1.89 1.45 4.26
CA LEU A 33 0.76 1.22 5.14
C LEU A 33 1.23 1.16 6.60
N ASP A 34 0.72 2.06 7.44
CA ASP A 34 1.04 2.08 8.87
C ASP A 34 0.52 0.81 9.56
N LEU A 35 1.34 0.22 10.44
CA LEU A 35 0.94 -0.96 11.24
C LEU A 35 -0.30 -0.67 12.10
N THR A 36 -0.48 0.58 12.53
CA THR A 36 -1.67 1.00 13.29
C THR A 36 -2.95 0.89 12.46
N ALA A 37 -2.91 1.15 11.16
CA ALA A 37 -4.05 0.92 10.26
C ALA A 37 -4.37 -0.56 10.12
N ILE A 38 -3.35 -1.42 10.11
CA ILE A 38 -3.54 -2.88 10.03
C ILE A 38 -4.21 -3.42 11.29
N LEU A 39 -3.74 -2.95 12.46
CA LEU A 39 -4.20 -3.39 13.78
C LEU A 39 -5.56 -2.82 14.18
N ASP A 40 -5.98 -1.70 13.61
CA ASP A 40 -7.25 -1.07 13.93
C ASP A 40 -8.43 -1.85 13.31
N ALA A 41 -9.35 -2.31 14.16
CA ALA A 41 -10.52 -3.06 13.74
C ALA A 41 -11.47 -2.27 12.81
N THR A 42 -11.48 -0.93 12.91
CA THR A 42 -12.30 -0.07 12.04
C THR A 42 -11.81 -0.08 10.60
N CYS A 43 -10.51 -0.27 10.37
CA CYS A 43 -9.95 -0.37 9.03
C CYS A 43 -10.21 -1.75 8.40
N ASN A 44 -10.48 -2.78 9.22
CA ASN A 44 -10.73 -4.16 8.78
C ASN A 44 -9.61 -4.73 7.88
N LEU A 45 -8.35 -4.40 8.18
CA LEU A 45 -7.17 -4.81 7.40
C LEU A 45 -6.51 -6.08 7.95
N GLY A 46 -7.22 -6.85 8.78
CA GLY A 46 -6.85 -8.23 9.15
C GLY A 46 -5.95 -8.34 10.38
N GLY A 47 -5.45 -7.23 10.92
CA GLY A 47 -4.82 -7.18 12.22
C GLY A 47 -3.63 -8.12 12.37
N LEU A 48 -3.56 -8.79 13.52
CA LEU A 48 -2.45 -9.69 13.87
C LEU A 48 -2.31 -10.90 12.94
N GLU A 49 -3.39 -11.33 12.27
CA GLU A 49 -3.33 -12.43 11.30
C GLU A 49 -2.44 -12.07 10.11
N ILE A 50 -2.58 -10.85 9.59
CA ILE A 50 -1.71 -10.35 8.52
C ILE A 50 -0.28 -10.22 9.00
N LEU A 51 -0.07 -9.63 10.19
CA LEU A 51 1.28 -9.38 10.71
C LEU A 51 2.03 -10.67 11.08
N GLY A 52 1.31 -11.74 11.42
CA GLY A 52 1.87 -13.07 11.67
C GLY A 52 1.95 -13.95 10.42
N SER A 53 1.49 -13.48 9.25
CA SER A 53 1.49 -14.28 8.02
C SER A 53 2.90 -14.45 7.48
N ASN A 54 3.29 -15.70 7.23
CA ASN A 54 4.53 -16.03 6.54
C ASN A 54 4.44 -15.79 5.01
N ASN A 55 3.24 -15.47 4.50
CA ASN A 55 3.01 -15.22 3.09
C ASN A 55 1.92 -14.16 2.88
N ILE A 56 2.29 -12.90 3.05
CA ILE A 56 1.40 -11.76 2.85
C ILE A 56 0.80 -11.71 1.43
N LYS A 57 1.47 -12.29 0.41
CA LYS A 57 0.99 -12.31 -0.98
C LYS A 57 -0.28 -13.14 -1.19
N GLU A 58 -0.58 -14.05 -0.26
CA GLU A 58 -1.79 -14.87 -0.27
C GLU A 58 -2.90 -14.29 0.64
N THR A 59 -2.71 -13.07 1.14
CA THR A 59 -3.69 -12.41 2.00
C THR A 59 -4.54 -11.42 1.22
N PHE A 60 -5.76 -11.18 1.69
CA PHE A 60 -6.62 -10.14 1.12
C PHE A 60 -6.00 -8.74 1.21
N LEU A 61 -5.09 -8.49 2.16
CA LEU A 61 -4.42 -7.18 2.26
C LEU A 61 -3.58 -6.91 1.01
N TYR A 62 -2.87 -7.93 0.52
CA TYR A 62 -2.08 -7.82 -0.69
C TYR A 62 -2.95 -7.53 -1.90
N GLU A 63 -4.07 -8.25 -2.07
CA GLU A 63 -5.04 -8.01 -3.14
C GLU A 63 -5.59 -6.58 -3.07
N TRP A 64 -6.01 -6.14 -1.89
CA TRP A 64 -6.53 -4.80 -1.67
C TRP A 64 -5.52 -3.70 -2.00
N ILE A 65 -4.27 -3.81 -1.52
CA ILE A 65 -3.21 -2.85 -1.84
C ILE A 65 -2.90 -2.87 -3.34
N TYR A 66 -2.86 -4.05 -3.96
CA TYR A 66 -2.61 -4.18 -5.38
C TYR A 66 -3.66 -3.44 -6.20
N GLU A 67 -4.94 -3.68 -5.93
CA GLU A 67 -6.05 -2.99 -6.60
C GLU A 67 -6.02 -1.48 -6.36
N LEU A 68 -5.74 -1.05 -5.11
CA LEU A 68 -5.63 0.35 -4.76
C LEU A 68 -4.52 1.06 -5.55
N GLY A 69 -3.33 0.46 -5.61
CA GLY A 69 -2.22 1.03 -6.38
C GLY A 69 -2.52 1.04 -7.88
N MET A 70 -3.04 -0.05 -8.44
CA MET A 70 -3.42 -0.12 -9.86
C MET A 70 -4.45 0.94 -10.25
N LYS A 71 -5.39 1.28 -9.36
CA LYS A 71 -6.40 2.33 -9.57
C LYS A 71 -5.82 3.74 -9.59
N HIS A 72 -4.62 3.94 -9.05
CA HIS A 72 -4.03 5.26 -8.86
C HIS A 72 -2.70 5.46 -9.56
N LEU A 73 -2.12 4.41 -10.15
CA LEU A 73 -0.89 4.48 -10.92
C LEU A 73 -0.98 5.45 -12.11
N ASP A 74 -2.15 5.64 -12.70
CA ASP A 74 -2.39 6.60 -13.79
C ASP A 74 -2.32 8.07 -13.34
N LYS A 75 -2.40 8.32 -12.02
CA LYS A 75 -2.26 9.65 -11.41
C LYS A 75 -0.83 9.97 -11.00
N VAL A 76 0.11 9.05 -11.19
CA VAL A 76 1.49 9.16 -10.73
C VAL A 76 2.39 9.49 -11.92
N ASP A 77 2.81 10.75 -12.03
CA ASP A 77 3.67 11.23 -13.12
C ASP A 77 5.15 10.91 -12.88
N GLU A 78 5.58 10.94 -11.62
CA GLU A 78 6.93 10.61 -11.16
C GLU A 78 6.87 9.69 -9.94
N PHE A 79 7.97 9.00 -9.63
CA PHE A 79 7.99 8.10 -8.48
C PHE A 79 7.61 8.85 -7.20
N GLU A 80 6.54 8.40 -6.56
CA GLU A 80 6.08 8.96 -5.28
C GLU A 80 5.89 7.89 -4.23
N ILE A 81 6.00 8.32 -2.97
CA ILE A 81 5.77 7.50 -1.80
C ILE A 81 4.52 8.05 -1.10
N VAL A 82 3.45 7.25 -1.07
CA VAL A 82 2.18 7.62 -0.45
C VAL A 82 2.02 6.87 0.85
N ARG A 83 1.77 7.60 1.93
CA ARG A 83 1.51 7.01 3.24
C ARG A 83 0.02 6.83 3.46
N ILE A 84 -0.36 5.63 3.89
CA ILE A 84 -1.73 5.25 4.25
C ILE A 84 -1.74 4.99 5.76
N GLN A 85 -2.43 5.87 6.47
CA GLN A 85 -2.58 5.83 7.92
C GLN A 85 -3.96 5.34 8.32
N GLN A 86 -4.14 4.99 9.60
CA GLN A 86 -5.42 4.56 10.17
C GLN A 86 -6.61 5.44 9.76
N PRO A 87 -6.57 6.79 9.89
CA PRO A 87 -7.72 7.63 9.55
C PRO A 87 -8.06 7.64 8.05
N ASN A 88 -7.17 7.14 7.18
CA ASN A 88 -7.42 7.10 5.75
C ASN A 88 -8.29 5.92 5.32
N VAL A 89 -8.48 4.93 6.19
CA VAL A 89 -9.13 3.66 5.83
C VAL A 89 -10.25 3.33 6.80
N ILE A 90 -11.43 3.00 6.27
CA ILE A 90 -12.54 2.42 7.03
C ILE A 90 -13.06 1.22 6.26
N ASN A 91 -13.18 0.08 6.92
CA ASN A 91 -13.70 -1.16 6.35
C ASN A 91 -13.11 -1.51 4.97
N ARG A 92 -11.79 -1.49 4.83
CA ARG A 92 -11.06 -1.74 3.57
C ARG A 92 -11.40 -0.77 2.44
N GLU A 93 -11.86 0.44 2.78
CA GLU A 93 -12.08 1.50 1.81
C GLU A 93 -11.21 2.70 2.15
N LEU A 94 -10.56 3.27 1.14
CA LEU A 94 -9.83 4.52 1.29
C LEU A 94 -10.84 5.67 1.36
N VAL A 95 -11.08 6.20 2.56
CA VAL A 95 -12.05 7.27 2.81
C VAL A 95 -11.44 8.67 2.66
N THR A 96 -10.12 8.77 2.73
CA THR A 96 -9.39 10.00 2.41
C THR A 96 -9.08 10.05 0.91
N PRO A 97 -9.42 11.13 0.18
CA PRO A 97 -9.07 11.26 -1.24
C PRO A 97 -7.58 11.04 -1.50
N TRP A 98 -7.24 10.41 -2.63
CA TRP A 98 -5.85 10.07 -2.98
C TRP A 98 -4.93 11.29 -3.01
N GLU A 99 -5.45 12.41 -3.50
CA GLU A 99 -4.76 13.67 -3.72
C GLU A 99 -4.40 14.37 -2.41
N VAL A 100 -5.04 14.00 -1.29
CA VAL A 100 -4.79 14.60 0.03
C VAL A 100 -4.04 13.65 0.98
N LEU A 101 -3.72 12.42 0.53
CA LEU A 101 -2.86 11.52 1.30
C LEU A 101 -1.44 12.09 1.42
N GLU A 102 -0.80 11.83 2.56
CA GLU A 102 0.56 12.30 2.84
C GLU A 102 1.55 11.71 1.82
N ARG A 103 2.36 12.60 1.21
CA ARG A 103 3.50 12.24 0.37
C ARG A 103 4.78 12.31 1.18
N ILE A 104 5.57 11.25 1.15
CA ILE A 104 6.90 11.24 1.77
C ILE A 104 7.91 11.69 0.72
N PRO A 105 8.76 12.68 1.03
CA PRO A 105 9.81 13.12 0.11
C PRO A 105 10.69 11.95 -0.34
N VAL A 106 11.03 11.95 -1.62
CA VAL A 106 12.03 11.06 -2.21
C VAL A 106 13.38 11.77 -2.09
N ASP A 107 14.32 11.17 -1.36
CA ASP A 107 15.71 11.66 -1.24
C ASP A 107 16.53 11.40 -2.50
#